data_AF-A0A9X3SBY6-F1
#
_entry.id   AF-A0A9X3SBY6-F1
#
_cell.length_a   1.000
_cell.length_b   1.000
_cell.length_c   1.000
_cell.angle_alpha   90.00
_cell.angle_beta   90.00
_cell.angle_gamma   90.00
#
_symmetry.space_group_name_H-M   'P 1'
#
loop_
_entity.id
_entity.type
_entity.pdbx_description
1 polymer ?
#
loop_
_entity_poly.entity_id
_entity_poly.type
_entity_poly.pdbx_seq_one_letter_code
_entity_poly.pdbx_strand_id
1 'polypeptide(L)'
;MFKTGGALIDAETAFTRARRGARLRRLRRARVQLPVYSTPHVVTARGGVHEIPIEAIHGTLEPSRATQFDATFAPVRASARRRWERVWIAEERGVMLPPISVVPVDGGYAVRDGHHRVSVARARGAIAIDAAIGY
;
A
#
# COMPACT_ATOMS: atom_id res chain seq x y z
N MET A 1 2.62 -20.16 -5.07
CA MET A 1 3.87 -19.42 -5.38
C MET A 1 4.98 -20.14 -4.65
N PHE A 2 5.87 -20.83 -5.37
CA PHE A 2 6.96 -21.59 -4.75
C PHE A 2 8.02 -20.61 -4.23
N LYS A 3 8.46 -20.81 -2.97
CA LYS A 3 9.56 -20.05 -2.38
C LYS A 3 10.86 -20.59 -2.94
N THR A 4 11.65 -19.74 -3.56
CA THR A 4 12.91 -20.13 -4.22
C THR A 4 14.06 -20.35 -3.21
N GLY A 5 13.77 -20.26 -1.90
CA GLY A 5 14.74 -20.34 -0.81
C GLY A 5 15.48 -19.04 -0.53
N GLY A 6 15.42 -18.06 -1.45
CA GLY A 6 16.04 -16.73 -1.28
C GLY A 6 14.99 -15.63 -1.16
N ALA A 7 14.89 -15.00 0.02
CA ALA A 7 13.93 -13.93 0.30
C ALA A 7 14.01 -12.75 -0.69
N LEU A 8 15.20 -12.46 -1.23
CA LEU A 8 15.38 -11.44 -2.27
C LEU A 8 14.76 -11.84 -3.61
N ILE A 9 14.94 -13.09 -4.03
CA ILE A 9 14.40 -13.63 -5.29
C ILE A 9 12.88 -13.67 -5.21
N ASP A 10 12.35 -14.10 -4.05
CA ASP A 10 10.92 -14.14 -3.80
C ASP A 10 10.32 -12.71 -3.80
N ALA A 11 11.02 -11.74 -3.18
CA ALA A 11 10.62 -10.33 -3.21
C ALA A 11 10.65 -9.71 -4.62
N GLU A 12 11.69 -9.98 -5.42
CA GLU A 12 11.79 -9.52 -6.81
C GLU A 12 10.67 -10.09 -7.68
N THR A 13 10.41 -11.39 -7.54
CA THR A 13 9.34 -12.09 -8.26
C THR A 13 7.98 -11.50 -7.89
N ALA A 14 7.74 -11.27 -6.60
CA ALA A 14 6.52 -10.67 -6.10
C ALA A 14 6.33 -9.22 -6.60
N PHE A 15 7.39 -8.42 -6.59
CA PHE A 15 7.37 -7.05 -7.12
C PHE A 15 7.02 -7.04 -8.61
N THR A 16 7.67 -7.92 -9.39
CA THR A 16 7.43 -8.05 -10.83
C THR A 16 5.99 -8.46 -11.11
N ARG A 17 5.43 -9.41 -10.35
CA ARG A 17 4.01 -9.82 -10.43
C ARG A 17 3.07 -8.66 -10.11
N ALA A 18 3.30 -7.94 -9.01
CA ALA A 18 2.47 -6.80 -8.59
C ALA A 18 2.46 -5.69 -9.67
N ARG A 19 3.63 -5.38 -10.24
CA ARG A 19 3.77 -4.36 -11.30
C ARG A 19 3.14 -4.79 -12.62
N ARG A 20 3.22 -6.07 -13.00
CA ARG A 20 2.56 -6.60 -14.21
C ARG A 20 1.03 -6.39 -14.13
N GLY A 21 0.43 -6.66 -12.98
CA GLY A 21 -1.00 -6.39 -12.75
C GLY A 21 -1.39 -4.92 -12.98
N ALA A 22 -0.56 -3.99 -12.48
CA ALA A 22 -0.77 -2.55 -12.69
C ALA A 22 -0.69 -2.14 -14.16
N ARG A 23 0.26 -2.70 -14.91
CA ARG A 23 0.41 -2.45 -16.36
C ARG A 23 -0.83 -2.91 -17.13
N LEU A 24 -1.38 -4.08 -16.80
CA LEU A 24 -2.61 -4.57 -17.44
C LEU A 24 -3.80 -3.65 -17.18
N ARG A 25 -3.98 -3.17 -15.94
CA ARG A 25 -5.05 -2.21 -15.61
C ARG A 25 -4.92 -0.89 -16.37
N ARG A 26 -3.69 -0.38 -16.53
CA ARG A 26 -3.42 0.86 -17.30
C ARG A 26 -3.82 0.72 -18.77
N LEU A 27 -3.53 -0.43 -19.40
CA LEU A 27 -3.95 -0.70 -20.77
C LEU A 27 -5.47 -0.76 -20.92
N ARG A 28 -6.19 -1.21 -19.89
CA ARG A 28 -7.65 -1.31 -19.87
C ARG A 28 -8.39 0.01 -19.58
N ARG A 29 -7.69 1.16 -19.56
CA ARG A 29 -8.25 2.49 -19.18
C ARG A 29 -8.97 2.52 -17.81
N ALA A 30 -8.69 1.57 -16.92
CA ALA A 30 -9.18 1.61 -15.53
C ALA A 30 -8.58 2.82 -14.80
N ARG A 31 -9.18 3.30 -13.69
CA ARG A 31 -8.61 4.38 -12.85
C ARG A 31 -7.13 4.08 -12.56
N VAL A 32 -6.23 4.79 -13.27
CA VAL A 32 -4.80 4.45 -13.29
C VAL A 32 -4.07 5.03 -12.10
N GLN A 33 -4.57 6.13 -11.54
CA GLN A 33 -3.90 6.89 -10.51
C GLN A 33 -4.60 6.73 -9.17
N LEU A 34 -3.80 6.62 -8.12
CA LEU A 34 -4.30 6.62 -6.74
C LEU A 34 -4.98 7.98 -6.45
N PRO A 35 -6.26 7.99 -6.02
CA PRO A 35 -6.95 9.21 -5.65
C PRO A 35 -6.18 9.99 -4.58
N VAL A 36 -6.01 11.30 -4.82
CA VAL A 36 -5.39 12.22 -3.86
C VAL A 36 -6.51 12.99 -3.17
N TYR A 37 -6.56 12.88 -1.85
CA TYR A 37 -7.47 13.66 -1.04
C TYR A 37 -6.70 14.85 -0.46
N SER A 38 -7.28 16.04 -0.54
CA SER A 38 -6.92 17.16 0.31
C SER A 38 -7.95 17.21 1.42
N THR A 39 -7.57 16.90 2.65
CA THR A 39 -8.45 17.00 3.81
C THR A 39 -8.33 18.41 4.38
N PRO A 40 -9.35 19.28 4.24
CA PRO A 40 -9.35 20.59 4.90
C PRO A 40 -9.64 20.50 6.41
N HIS A 41 -10.01 19.32 6.91
CA HIS A 41 -10.45 19.12 8.28
C HIS A 41 -9.53 18.18 9.04
N VAL A 42 -8.89 18.73 10.07
CA VAL A 42 -8.27 17.99 11.17
C VAL A 42 -9.42 17.39 11.97
N VAL A 43 -9.74 16.12 11.74
CA VAL A 43 -10.79 15.44 12.53
C VAL A 43 -10.17 15.04 13.86
N THR A 44 -10.61 15.63 14.97
CA THR A 44 -10.13 15.26 16.31
C THR A 44 -10.34 13.77 16.51
N ALA A 45 -9.27 12.97 16.55
CA ALA A 45 -9.47 11.55 16.69
C ALA A 45 -9.04 10.96 18.00
N ARG A 46 -9.05 9.64 17.95
CA ARG A 46 -9.15 8.74 19.05
C ARG A 46 -7.88 7.93 18.89
N GLY A 47 -6.85 8.33 19.61
CA GLY A 47 -5.53 7.70 19.51
C GLY A 47 -5.63 6.19 19.66
N GLY A 48 -4.84 5.45 18.88
CA GLY A 48 -4.85 4.00 18.89
C GLY A 48 -4.35 3.41 17.58
N VAL A 49 -3.96 2.14 17.64
CA VAL A 49 -3.72 1.29 16.47
C VAL A 49 -4.94 0.40 16.31
N HIS A 50 -5.50 0.39 15.11
CA HIS A 50 -6.66 -0.40 14.76
C HIS A 50 -6.35 -1.25 13.54
N GLU A 51 -6.74 -2.52 13.58
CA GLU A 51 -6.78 -3.34 12.39
C GLU A 51 -7.96 -2.88 11.52
N ILE A 52 -7.66 -2.43 10.30
CA ILE A 52 -8.67 -1.95 9.35
C ILE A 52 -8.70 -2.83 8.08
N PRO A 53 -9.86 -2.99 7.42
CA PRO A 53 -9.94 -3.69 6.15
C PRO A 53 -9.03 -3.01 5.11
N ILE A 54 -8.15 -3.78 4.47
CA ILE A 54 -7.26 -3.25 3.42
C ILE A 54 -8.06 -2.69 2.24
N GLU A 55 -9.22 -3.29 1.98
CA GLU A 55 -10.11 -2.85 0.92
C GLU A 55 -10.65 -1.44 1.17
N ALA A 56 -10.88 -1.02 2.41
CA ALA A 56 -11.37 0.31 2.77
C ALA A 56 -10.34 1.44 2.54
N ILE A 57 -9.11 1.09 2.15
CA ILE A 57 -8.05 2.05 1.83
C ILE A 57 -8.10 2.37 0.34
N HIS A 58 -8.50 3.60 0.01
CA HIS A 58 -8.84 3.99 -1.37
C HIS A 58 -8.05 5.18 -1.93
N GLY A 59 -7.19 5.81 -1.15
CA GLY A 59 -6.42 6.96 -1.64
C GLY A 59 -5.25 7.36 -0.78
N THR A 60 -4.73 8.54 -1.04
CA THR A 60 -3.54 9.08 -0.38
C THR A 60 -3.71 10.56 -0.10
N LEU A 61 -3.08 11.06 0.97
CA LEU A 61 -2.89 12.50 1.18
C LEU A 61 -1.62 13.02 0.47
N GLU A 62 -0.72 12.12 0.07
CA GLU A 62 0.57 12.43 -0.55
C GLU A 62 0.50 12.40 -2.09
N PRO A 63 0.51 13.54 -2.80
CA PRO A 63 0.46 13.57 -4.27
C PRO A 63 1.67 12.88 -4.92
N SER A 64 2.84 13.01 -4.28
CA SER A 64 4.07 12.36 -4.73
C SER A 64 3.93 10.83 -4.78
N ARG A 65 3.20 10.24 -3.82
CA ARG A 65 2.94 8.79 -3.75
C ARG A 65 1.90 8.34 -4.75
N ALA A 66 0.91 9.18 -5.08
CA ALA A 66 -0.06 8.86 -6.12
C ALA A 66 0.57 8.62 -7.50
N THR A 67 1.78 9.14 -7.73
CA THR A 67 2.51 8.90 -8.98
C THR A 67 3.37 7.62 -8.97
N GLN A 68 3.54 6.99 -7.81
CA GLN A 68 4.33 5.76 -7.64
C GLN A 68 3.46 4.50 -7.59
N PHE A 69 2.17 4.65 -7.31
CA PHE A 69 1.20 3.57 -7.15
C PHE A 69 -0.07 3.82 -7.98
N ASP A 70 -0.72 2.75 -8.41
CA ASP A 70 -2.05 2.84 -9.01
C ASP A 70 -3.16 2.87 -7.95
N ALA A 71 -4.43 2.95 -8.39
CA ALA A 71 -5.60 2.98 -7.51
C ALA A 71 -5.76 1.73 -6.62
N THR A 72 -5.02 0.65 -6.87
CA THR A 72 -4.99 -0.57 -6.06
C THR A 72 -3.73 -0.69 -5.21
N PHE A 73 -2.97 0.41 -5.06
CA PHE A 73 -1.65 0.46 -4.43
C PHE A 73 -0.59 -0.43 -5.08
N ALA A 74 -0.77 -0.87 -6.33
CA ALA A 74 0.27 -1.63 -7.01
C ALA A 74 1.38 -0.69 -7.51
N PRO A 75 2.66 -1.05 -7.38
CA PRO A 75 3.75 -0.18 -7.76
C PRO A 75 3.80 -0.02 -9.29
N VAL A 76 3.80 1.22 -9.78
CA VAL A 76 3.90 1.50 -11.23
C VAL A 76 5.32 1.94 -11.64
N ARG A 77 6.07 2.54 -10.71
CA ARG A 77 7.45 3.01 -10.94
C ARG A 77 8.50 2.07 -10.38
N ALA A 78 9.63 1.96 -11.08
CA ALA A 78 10.77 1.16 -10.64
C ALA A 78 11.44 1.70 -9.36
N SER A 79 11.35 3.01 -9.11
CA SER A 79 11.87 3.64 -7.89
C SER A 79 11.24 3.09 -6.60
N ALA A 80 10.03 2.53 -6.68
CA ALA A 80 9.36 1.90 -5.54
C ALA A 80 9.98 0.55 -5.14
N ARG A 81 10.74 -0.09 -6.04
CA ARG A 81 11.21 -1.48 -5.92
C ARG A 81 12.00 -1.75 -4.65
N ARG A 82 13.10 -1.01 -4.43
CA ARG A 82 14.01 -1.28 -3.29
C ARG A 82 13.30 -1.22 -1.94
N ARG A 83 12.43 -0.21 -1.72
CA ARG A 83 11.68 -0.09 -0.46
C ARG A 83 10.58 -1.16 -0.36
N TRP A 84 9.93 -1.49 -1.47
CA TRP A 84 8.90 -2.53 -1.52
C TRP A 84 9.48 -3.91 -1.18
N GLU A 85 10.61 -4.29 -1.77
CA GLU A 85 11.29 -5.57 -1.50
C GLU A 85 11.73 -5.67 -0.03
N ARG A 86 12.25 -4.58 0.55
CA ARG A 86 12.61 -4.56 1.98
C ARG A 86 11.40 -4.82 2.89
N VAL A 87 10.25 -4.22 2.58
CA VAL A 87 9.01 -4.44 3.32
C VAL A 87 8.53 -5.88 3.14
N TRP A 88 8.57 -6.40 1.91
CA TRP A 88 8.23 -7.80 1.63
C TRP A 88 9.07 -8.78 2.45
N ILE A 89 10.39 -8.60 2.46
CA ILE A 89 11.33 -9.46 3.19
C ILE A 89 11.11 -9.33 4.71
N ALA A 90 10.85 -8.12 5.21
CA ALA A 90 10.58 -7.91 6.62
C ALA A 90 9.34 -8.69 7.07
N GLU A 91 8.22 -8.58 6.33
CA GLU A 91 7.02 -9.38 6.63
C GLU A 91 7.27 -10.87 6.49
N GLU A 92 8.03 -11.31 5.49
CA GLU A 92 8.37 -12.73 5.32
C GLU A 92 9.14 -13.31 6.52
N ARG A 93 9.99 -12.48 7.14
CA ARG A 93 10.76 -12.83 8.32
C ARG A 93 9.99 -12.67 9.63
N GLY A 94 8.70 -12.30 9.57
CA GLY A 94 7.90 -12.03 10.76
C GLY A 94 8.34 -10.78 11.54
N VAL A 95 9.07 -9.87 10.89
CA VAL A 95 9.46 -8.60 11.52
C VAL A 95 8.20 -7.77 11.72
N MET A 96 7.97 -7.33 12.95
CA MET A 96 6.91 -6.37 13.24
C MET A 96 7.21 -5.04 12.58
N LEU A 97 6.39 -4.70 11.60
CA LEU A 97 6.44 -3.41 10.94
C LEU A 97 5.57 -2.42 11.73
N PRO A 98 5.90 -1.13 11.73
CA PRO A 98 5.03 -0.14 12.34
C PRO A 98 3.63 -0.18 11.69
N PRO A 99 2.58 0.32 12.35
CA PRO A 99 1.28 0.50 11.73
C PRO A 99 1.37 1.56 10.62
N ILE A 100 0.47 1.47 9.63
CA ILE A 100 0.32 2.53 8.63
C ILE A 100 -0.32 3.77 9.27
N SER A 101 -0.18 4.93 8.65
CA SER A 101 -0.91 6.13 9.07
C SER A 101 -1.97 6.47 8.03
N VAL A 102 -3.22 6.55 8.47
CA VAL A 102 -4.36 6.85 7.60
C VAL A 102 -5.21 7.98 8.18
N VAL A 103 -5.98 8.65 7.34
CA VAL A 103 -6.99 9.63 7.74
C VAL A 103 -8.34 9.18 7.17
N PRO A 104 -9.44 9.28 7.93
CA PRO A 104 -10.78 9.02 7.42
C PRO A 104 -11.11 9.98 6.28
N VAL A 105 -11.66 9.46 5.19
CA VAL A 105 -12.20 10.24 4.07
C VAL A 105 -13.57 9.69 3.70
N ASP A 106 -14.31 10.39 2.86
CA ASP A 106 -15.60 9.90 2.41
C ASP A 106 -15.45 8.52 1.73
N GLY A 107 -16.20 7.54 2.24
CA GLY A 107 -16.15 6.16 1.76
C GLY A 107 -14.95 5.31 2.20
N GLY A 108 -14.12 5.75 3.17
CA GLY A 108 -13.07 4.89 3.74
C GLY A 108 -11.87 5.64 4.31
N TYR A 109 -10.66 5.22 3.91
CA TYR A 109 -9.40 5.75 4.42
C TYR A 109 -8.44 6.19 3.31
N ALA A 110 -7.74 7.30 3.55
CA ALA A 110 -6.63 7.77 2.75
C ALA A 110 -5.30 7.58 3.51
N VAL A 111 -4.29 7.04 2.84
CA VAL A 111 -2.97 6.81 3.42
C VAL A 111 -2.20 8.13 3.51
N ARG A 112 -1.75 8.46 4.73
CA ARG A 112 -0.78 9.51 5.00
C ARG A 112 0.64 8.96 4.92
N ASP A 113 0.92 7.82 5.57
CA ASP A 113 2.18 7.09 5.43
C ASP A 113 1.97 5.56 5.40
N GLY A 114 2.89 4.85 4.76
CA GLY A 114 2.89 3.39 4.72
C GLY A 114 2.45 2.78 3.39
N HIS A 115 2.46 3.53 2.28
CA HIS A 115 2.01 3.04 0.96
C HIS A 115 2.66 1.72 0.52
N HIS A 116 3.94 1.49 0.81
CA HIS A 116 4.60 0.23 0.49
C HIS A 116 4.07 -0.94 1.33
N ARG A 117 3.69 -0.72 2.59
CA ARG A 117 3.09 -1.73 3.47
C ARG A 117 1.71 -2.11 2.95
N VAL A 118 0.87 -1.12 2.61
CA VAL A 118 -0.42 -1.36 1.95
C VAL A 118 -0.25 -2.13 0.64
N SER A 119 0.75 -1.76 -0.17
CA SER A 119 1.06 -2.43 -1.43
C SER A 119 1.48 -3.89 -1.24
N VAL A 120 2.38 -4.17 -0.29
CA VAL A 120 2.85 -5.52 0.03
C VAL A 120 1.72 -6.36 0.61
N ALA A 121 0.95 -5.82 1.56
CA ALA A 121 -0.19 -6.50 2.16
C ALA A 121 -1.23 -6.90 1.11
N ARG A 122 -1.58 -6.00 0.18
CA ARG A 122 -2.44 -6.32 -0.98
C ARG A 122 -1.84 -7.39 -1.87
N ALA A 123 -0.53 -7.32 -2.17
CA ALA A 123 0.13 -8.32 -3.01
C ALA A 123 0.19 -9.71 -2.36
N ARG A 124 0.23 -9.76 -1.02
CA ARG A 124 0.15 -11.00 -0.23
C ARG A 124 -1.28 -11.50 -0.01
N GLY A 125 -2.29 -10.71 -0.36
CA GLY A 125 -3.69 -11.06 -0.17
C GLY A 125 -4.16 -10.94 1.28
N ALA A 126 -3.52 -10.07 2.07
CA ALA A 126 -4.00 -9.76 3.40
C ALA A 126 -5.39 -9.09 3.32
N ILE A 127 -6.25 -9.38 4.30
CA ILE A 127 -7.61 -8.82 4.40
C ILE A 127 -7.65 -7.54 5.24
N ALA A 128 -6.72 -7.41 6.18
CA ALA A 128 -6.65 -6.28 7.10
C ALA A 128 -5.19 -5.86 7.38
N ILE A 129 -5.01 -4.66 7.92
CA ILE A 129 -3.72 -4.06 8.25
C ILE A 129 -3.83 -3.14 9.45
N ASP A 130 -2.81 -3.17 10.32
CA ASP A 130 -2.70 -2.27 11.46
C ASP A 130 -2.48 -0.82 11.02
N ALA A 131 -3.35 0.07 11.48
CA ALA A 131 -3.35 1.48 11.13
C ALA A 131 -3.52 2.37 12.38
N ALA A 132 -2.65 3.36 12.49
CA ALA A 132 -2.88 4.53 13.33
C ALA A 132 -3.79 5.50 12.55
N ILE A 133 -4.99 5.73 13.07
CA ILE A 133 -5.97 6.61 12.44
C ILE A 133 -5.71 8.05 12.93
N GLY A 134 -5.04 8.82 12.08
CA GLY A 134 -4.65 10.21 12.30
C GLY A 134 -5.69 11.22 11.80
N TYR A 135 -5.43 12.49 12.13
CA TYR A 135 -6.33 13.64 11.97
C TYR A 135 -5.89 14.50 10.80
#